data_AF-A0A962SYM0-F1
#
_entry.id   AF-A0A962SYM0-F1
#
_cell.length_a   1.000
_cell.length_b   1.000
_cell.length_c   1.000
_cell.angle_alpha   90.00
_cell.angle_beta   90.00
_cell.angle_gamma   90.00
#
_symmetry.space_group_name_H-M   'P 1'
#
loop_
_entity.id
_entity.type
_entity.pdbx_description
1 polymer ?
#
loop_
_entity_poly.entity_id
_entity_poly.type
_entity_poly.pdbx_seq_one_letter_code
_entity_poly.pdbx_strand_id
1 'polypeptide(L)'
;MSDSPYIVEVNQHNFASVVEASQQVPVLVDFWADWCQPCQQLTPLLTKLAQEYRGGFILAKVNADAEQGLAAHFRVRSLPTVMVIWQGQIVEQLVGLQPESAYRQIIDQFGGAAPGNALQEQIEALWQRGHHQQVVELLREALKQEPDRVEWTVTLAEKLLQLDQGEEARTLLQSLPEEERNRQPASGLLARLQFADMAQGAPDRAALETKVRADPSDSAARRQLAARCVLAGDYEAALEQFMEILRRDPQFEEEAGRKGLIAIFEILGNEDPLVITYRRRMFSLLY
;
A
#
# COMPACT_ATOMS: atom_id res chain seq x y z
N MET A 1 12.82 -19.79 13.01
CA MET A 1 12.99 -18.65 13.92
C MET A 1 12.87 -17.42 13.07
N SER A 2 11.78 -16.67 13.23
CA SER A 2 11.54 -15.45 12.46
C SER A 2 12.32 -14.32 13.13
N ASP A 3 13.43 -13.89 12.52
CA ASP A 3 14.27 -12.75 12.94
C ASP A 3 13.57 -11.40 12.73
N SER A 4 12.29 -11.30 13.09
CA SER A 4 11.54 -10.05 13.03
C SER A 4 11.67 -9.32 14.37
N PRO A 5 12.04 -8.03 14.40
CA PRO A 5 12.10 -7.25 15.64
C PRO A 5 10.72 -7.05 16.30
N TYR A 6 9.63 -7.40 15.61
CA TYR A 6 8.25 -7.23 16.07
C TYR A 6 7.64 -8.53 16.61
N ILE A 7 8.42 -9.62 16.66
CA ILE A 7 7.97 -10.93 17.11
C ILE A 7 8.87 -11.38 18.26
N VAL A 8 8.27 -11.69 19.40
CA VAL A 8 8.98 -12.09 20.62
C VAL A 8 8.43 -13.43 21.08
N GLU A 9 9.33 -14.41 21.27
CA GLU A 9 8.99 -15.62 22.02
C GLU A 9 9.00 -15.29 23.51
N VAL A 10 7.89 -15.60 24.18
CA VAL A 10 7.62 -15.16 25.54
C VAL A 10 7.72 -16.32 26.51
N ASN A 11 8.36 -16.05 27.64
CA ASN A 11 8.44 -16.92 28.80
C ASN A 11 8.23 -16.11 30.08
N GLN A 12 8.19 -16.79 31.23
CA GLN A 12 8.00 -16.14 32.53
C GLN A 12 8.99 -15.00 32.85
N HIS A 13 10.21 -15.04 32.31
CA HIS A 13 11.24 -14.06 32.63
C HIS A 13 11.11 -12.77 31.81
N ASN A 14 10.64 -12.84 30.56
CA ASN A 14 10.54 -11.68 29.67
C ASN A 14 9.12 -11.12 29.54
N PHE A 15 8.11 -11.77 30.10
CA PHE A 15 6.73 -11.32 30.01
C PHE A 15 6.51 -9.90 30.58
N ALA A 16 7.21 -9.53 31.65
CA ALA A 16 7.14 -8.19 32.22
C ALA A 16 7.54 -7.10 31.20
N SER A 17 8.60 -7.35 30.42
CA SER A 17 9.05 -6.43 29.35
C SER A 17 8.05 -6.35 28.21
N VAL A 18 7.33 -7.44 27.92
CA VAL A 18 6.24 -7.45 26.93
C VAL A 18 5.08 -6.57 27.41
N VAL A 19 4.70 -6.66 28.68
CA VAL A 19 3.67 -5.78 29.27
C VAL A 19 4.14 -4.33 29.30
N GLU A 20 5.41 -4.06 29.58
CA GLU A 20 5.97 -2.70 29.53
C GLU A 20 5.92 -2.12 28.10
N ALA A 21 6.28 -2.91 27.09
CA ALA A 21 6.18 -2.50 25.69
C ALA A 21 4.74 -2.13 25.27
N SER A 22 3.73 -2.73 25.92
CA SER A 22 2.30 -2.42 25.70
C SER A 22 1.91 -0.97 26.02
N GLN A 23 2.76 -0.22 26.72
CA GLN A 23 2.55 1.21 26.98
C GLN A 23 2.75 2.08 25.73
N GLN A 24 3.49 1.58 24.74
CA GLN A 24 3.86 2.34 23.54
C GLN A 24 3.19 1.79 22.28
N VAL A 25 3.13 0.46 22.13
CA VAL A 25 2.49 -0.23 21.01
C VAL A 25 1.62 -1.38 21.52
N PRO A 26 0.47 -1.70 20.91
CA PRO A 26 -0.33 -2.85 21.35
C PRO A 26 0.48 -4.15 21.21
N VAL A 27 0.23 -5.08 22.12
CA VAL A 27 0.83 -6.41 22.11
C VAL A 27 -0.25 -7.45 21.89
N LEU A 28 -0.11 -8.22 20.83
CA LEU A 28 -0.94 -9.40 20.57
C LEU A 28 -0.21 -10.62 21.14
N VAL A 29 -0.74 -11.18 22.22
CA VAL A 29 -0.22 -12.39 22.87
C VAL A 29 -0.90 -13.62 22.27
N ASP A 30 -0.21 -14.35 21.40
CA ASP A 30 -0.65 -15.60 20.78
C ASP A 30 -0.30 -16.79 21.68
N PHE A 31 -1.31 -17.35 22.35
CA PHE A 31 -1.18 -18.61 23.09
C PHE A 31 -1.40 -19.78 22.14
N TRP A 32 -0.35 -20.60 21.95
CA TRP A 32 -0.32 -21.69 20.98
C TRP A 32 0.29 -22.98 21.57
N ALA A 33 0.17 -24.10 20.85
CA ALA A 33 0.86 -25.36 21.14
C ALA A 33 1.10 -26.15 19.84
N ASP A 34 2.10 -27.05 19.82
CA ASP A 34 2.50 -27.79 18.61
C ASP A 34 1.40 -28.70 18.06
N TRP A 35 0.60 -29.32 18.94
CA TRP A 35 -0.50 -30.20 18.60
C TRP A 35 -1.77 -29.47 18.14
N CYS A 36 -1.81 -28.15 18.28
CA CYS A 36 -2.97 -27.34 17.94
C CYS A 36 -3.01 -27.07 16.42
N GLN A 37 -3.80 -27.84 15.68
CA GLN A 37 -3.96 -27.66 14.23
C GLN A 37 -4.42 -26.24 13.83
N PRO A 38 -5.40 -25.60 14.49
CA PRO A 38 -5.79 -24.22 14.13
C PRO A 38 -4.66 -23.20 14.36
N CYS A 39 -3.79 -23.43 15.35
CA CYS A 39 -2.63 -22.57 15.63
C CYS A 39 -1.64 -22.56 14.46
N GLN A 40 -1.46 -23.69 13.77
CA GLN A 40 -0.59 -23.79 12.59
C GLN A 40 -1.06 -22.90 11.41
N GLN A 41 -2.33 -22.50 11.39
CA GLN A 41 -2.85 -21.51 10.42
C GLN A 41 -2.74 -20.08 10.96
N LEU A 42 -3.03 -19.89 12.26
CA LEU A 42 -3.06 -18.58 12.88
C LEU A 42 -1.67 -17.95 13.04
N THR A 43 -0.69 -18.70 13.54
CA THR A 43 0.64 -18.16 13.83
C THR A 43 1.33 -17.59 12.57
N PRO A 44 1.27 -18.25 11.38
CA PRO A 44 1.76 -17.64 10.14
C PRO A 44 1.00 -16.38 9.74
N LEU A 45 -0.31 -16.34 9.92
CA LEU A 45 -1.13 -15.16 9.66
C LEU A 45 -0.70 -13.98 10.54
N LEU A 46 -0.58 -14.18 11.85
CA LEU A 46 -0.14 -13.14 12.78
C LEU A 46 1.30 -12.69 12.50
N THR A 47 2.17 -13.62 12.11
CA THR A 47 3.55 -13.32 11.69
C THR A 47 3.59 -12.43 10.44
N LYS A 48 2.77 -12.76 9.43
CA LYS A 48 2.59 -11.93 8.24
C LYS A 48 2.11 -10.53 8.63
N LEU A 49 1.10 -10.42 9.51
CA LEU A 49 0.60 -9.12 9.96
C LEU A 49 1.66 -8.34 10.74
N ALA A 50 2.43 -8.97 11.63
CA ALA A 50 3.51 -8.30 12.36
C ALA A 50 4.58 -7.70 11.42
N GLN A 51 4.87 -8.40 10.32
CA GLN A 51 5.76 -7.90 9.27
C GLN A 51 5.13 -6.81 8.41
N GLU A 52 3.83 -6.88 8.15
CA GLU A 52 3.09 -5.91 7.36
C GLU A 52 2.94 -4.57 8.10
N TYR A 53 2.59 -4.62 9.39
CA TYR A 53 2.38 -3.45 10.24
C TYR A 53 3.68 -2.83 10.78
N ARG A 54 4.82 -3.49 10.60
CA ARG A 54 6.19 -2.99 10.85
C ARG A 54 6.32 -2.15 12.14
N GLY A 55 5.91 -2.72 13.27
CA GLY A 55 5.96 -2.05 14.58
C GLY A 55 4.67 -1.34 14.99
N GLY A 56 3.59 -1.42 14.21
CA GLY A 56 2.24 -1.05 14.66
C GLY A 56 1.72 -1.91 15.81
N PHE A 57 2.30 -3.10 16.01
CA PHE A 57 2.08 -3.93 17.19
C PHE A 57 3.28 -4.88 17.40
N ILE A 58 3.36 -5.50 18.58
CA ILE A 58 4.28 -6.60 18.87
C ILE A 58 3.49 -7.91 18.93
N LEU A 59 3.96 -8.93 18.23
CA LEU A 59 3.47 -10.30 18.36
C LEU A 59 4.26 -11.03 19.44
N ALA A 60 3.61 -11.30 20.57
CA ALA A 60 4.16 -12.05 21.69
C ALA A 60 3.67 -13.51 21.62
N LYS A 61 4.56 -14.45 21.33
CA LYS A 61 4.21 -15.86 21.20
C LYS A 61 4.44 -16.60 22.51
N VAL A 62 3.40 -17.23 23.05
CA VAL A 62 3.48 -18.02 24.28
C VAL A 62 3.10 -19.46 23.98
N ASN A 63 4.05 -20.39 24.10
CA ASN A 63 3.73 -21.81 24.05
C ASN A 63 3.06 -22.22 25.37
N ALA A 64 1.78 -22.58 25.33
CA ALA A 64 0.97 -22.86 26.52
C ALA A 64 1.38 -24.16 27.25
N ASP A 65 2.00 -25.12 26.57
CA ASP A 65 2.49 -26.36 27.18
C ASP A 65 3.80 -26.12 27.94
N ALA A 66 4.67 -25.25 27.42
CA ALA A 66 5.92 -24.87 28.05
C ALA A 66 5.71 -23.85 29.19
N GLU A 67 4.83 -22.88 28.98
CA GLU A 67 4.58 -21.75 29.88
C GLU A 67 3.22 -21.87 30.60
N GLN A 68 2.96 -23.02 31.20
CA GLN A 68 1.68 -23.34 31.85
C GLN A 68 1.28 -22.33 32.93
N GLY A 69 2.26 -21.78 33.66
CA GLY A 69 2.02 -20.75 34.67
C GLY A 69 1.46 -19.46 34.08
N LEU A 70 1.99 -19.01 32.93
CA LEU A 70 1.47 -17.85 32.21
C LEU A 70 0.08 -18.15 31.64
N ALA A 71 -0.10 -19.30 30.98
CA ALA A 71 -1.41 -19.71 30.47
C ALA A 71 -2.49 -19.75 31.58
N ALA A 72 -2.14 -20.26 32.76
CA ALA A 72 -3.03 -20.30 33.92
C ALA A 72 -3.32 -18.91 34.48
N HIS A 73 -2.30 -18.04 34.58
CA HIS A 73 -2.45 -16.65 35.03
C HIS A 73 -3.47 -15.89 34.17
N PHE A 74 -3.36 -16.04 32.85
CA PHE A 74 -4.27 -15.46 31.87
C PHE A 74 -5.57 -16.26 31.69
N ARG A 75 -5.76 -17.36 32.45
CA ARG A 75 -6.96 -18.21 32.40
C ARG A 75 -7.27 -18.71 31.00
N VAL A 76 -6.25 -19.05 30.22
CA VAL A 76 -6.40 -19.64 28.88
C VAL A 76 -7.03 -21.03 29.02
N ARG A 77 -8.21 -21.23 28.41
CA ARG A 77 -8.99 -22.48 28.48
C ARG A 77 -8.99 -23.29 27.19
N SER A 78 -8.61 -22.66 26.08
CA SER A 78 -8.63 -23.26 24.75
C SER A 78 -7.57 -22.60 23.87
N LEU A 79 -7.06 -23.36 22.90
CA LEU A 79 -6.07 -22.88 21.94
C LEU A 79 -6.64 -22.89 20.52
N PRO A 80 -6.25 -21.93 19.65
CA PRO A 80 -5.49 -20.74 20.01
C PRO A 80 -6.32 -19.74 20.83
N THR A 81 -5.65 -18.93 21.62
CA THR A 81 -6.24 -17.72 22.23
C THR A 81 -5.29 -16.56 21.96
N VAL A 82 -5.80 -15.46 21.42
CA VAL A 82 -5.06 -14.22 21.25
C VAL A 82 -5.58 -13.18 22.24
N MET A 83 -4.70 -12.59 23.04
CA MET A 83 -5.02 -11.48 23.93
C MET A 83 -4.37 -10.21 23.44
N VAL A 84 -5.09 -9.09 23.49
CA VAL A 84 -4.54 -7.78 23.14
C VAL A 84 -4.30 -7.00 24.41
N ILE A 85 -3.04 -6.66 24.65
CA ILE A 85 -2.61 -5.83 25.77
C ILE A 85 -2.27 -4.44 25.24
N TRP A 86 -2.91 -3.42 25.80
CA TRP A 86 -2.67 -2.01 25.48
C TRP A 86 -2.68 -1.20 26.78
N GLN A 87 -1.67 -0.34 26.97
CA GLN A 87 -1.47 0.46 28.18
C GLN A 87 -1.48 -0.38 29.46
N GLY A 88 -0.92 -1.60 29.39
CA GLY A 88 -0.84 -2.55 30.50
C GLY A 88 -2.18 -3.20 30.87
N GLN A 89 -3.24 -3.03 30.07
CA GLN A 89 -4.56 -3.63 30.27
C GLN A 89 -4.87 -4.61 29.13
N ILE A 90 -5.59 -5.69 29.43
CA ILE A 90 -6.16 -6.56 28.40
C ILE A 90 -7.40 -5.85 27.85
N VAL A 91 -7.32 -5.39 26.60
CA VAL A 91 -8.39 -4.62 25.94
C VAL A 91 -9.28 -5.48 25.05
N GLU A 92 -8.80 -6.64 24.60
CA GLU A 92 -9.56 -7.57 23.77
C GLU A 92 -9.06 -9.02 23.93
N GLN A 93 -9.94 -10.00 23.72
CA GLN A 93 -9.61 -11.41 23.72
C GLN A 93 -10.33 -12.17 22.60
N LEU A 94 -9.56 -12.79 21.72
CA LEU A 94 -10.06 -13.63 20.65
C LEU A 94 -9.77 -15.10 20.96
N VAL A 95 -10.81 -15.93 20.88
CA VAL A 95 -10.70 -17.37 21.10
C VAL A 95 -10.93 -18.10 19.78
N GLY A 96 -10.05 -19.06 19.47
CA GLY A 96 -10.08 -19.82 18.23
C GLY A 96 -9.56 -19.03 17.02
N LEU A 97 -9.63 -19.67 15.85
CA LEU A 97 -9.21 -19.05 14.59
C LEU A 97 -10.29 -18.09 14.10
N GLN A 98 -9.92 -16.81 13.96
CA GLN A 98 -10.76 -15.75 13.40
C GLN A 98 -10.30 -15.36 11.98
N PRO A 99 -11.14 -14.67 11.18
CA PRO A 99 -10.73 -14.10 9.90
C PRO A 99 -9.64 -13.03 10.05
N GLU A 100 -8.78 -12.87 9.03
CA GLU A 100 -7.72 -11.84 8.99
C GLU A 100 -8.25 -10.42 9.28
N SER A 101 -9.45 -10.10 8.78
CA SER A 101 -10.08 -8.80 8.99
C SER A 101 -10.35 -8.45 10.46
N ALA A 102 -10.65 -9.45 11.30
CA ALA A 102 -10.87 -9.23 12.73
C ALA A 102 -9.59 -8.78 13.44
N TYR A 103 -8.45 -9.40 13.11
CA TYR A 103 -7.15 -9.00 13.66
C TYR A 103 -6.75 -7.61 13.17
N ARG A 104 -6.92 -7.33 11.88
CA ARG A 104 -6.64 -5.99 11.31
C ARG A 104 -7.44 -4.92 12.01
N GLN A 105 -8.75 -5.11 12.17
CA GLN A 105 -9.61 -4.14 12.84
C GLN A 105 -9.13 -3.82 14.27
N ILE A 106 -8.70 -4.83 15.03
CA ILE A 106 -8.21 -4.64 16.40
C ILE A 106 -6.85 -3.96 16.40
N ILE A 107 -5.96 -4.34 15.49
CA ILE A 107 -4.66 -3.69 15.31
C ILE A 107 -4.87 -2.22 14.91
N ASP A 108 -5.80 -1.90 14.02
CA ASP A 108 -6.12 -0.52 13.62
C ASP A 108 -6.78 0.28 14.75
N GLN A 109 -7.53 -0.40 15.64
CA GLN A 109 -8.23 0.23 16.75
C GLN A 109 -7.30 0.61 17.92
N PHE A 110 -6.35 -0.26 18.28
CA PHE A 110 -5.47 -0.09 19.45
C PHE A 110 -4.02 0.15 19.09
N GLY A 111 -3.62 -0.20 17.87
CA GLY A 111 -2.41 0.27 17.24
C GLY A 111 -2.60 1.74 16.98
N GLY A 112 -2.27 2.52 18.00
CA GLY A 112 -1.74 3.85 17.77
C GLY A 112 -0.74 3.71 16.63
N ALA A 113 -0.98 4.56 15.64
CA ALA A 113 -0.20 4.71 14.45
C ALA A 113 1.25 4.19 14.68
N ALA A 114 1.71 3.17 13.93
CA ALA A 114 3.11 2.69 13.91
C ALA A 114 4.12 3.87 14.02
N PRO A 115 5.40 3.68 14.40
CA PRO A 115 6.38 4.77 14.34
C PRO A 115 6.43 5.49 12.97
N GLY A 116 6.05 4.81 11.87
CA GLY A 116 5.84 5.45 10.56
C GLY A 116 4.59 6.33 10.47
N ASN A 117 3.60 6.06 11.30
CA ASN A 117 2.28 6.60 11.25
C ASN A 117 2.18 7.88 12.13
N ALA A 118 3.01 8.04 13.18
CA ALA A 118 3.25 9.35 13.82
C ALA A 118 3.96 10.33 12.86
N LEU A 119 4.93 9.83 12.08
CA LEU A 119 5.59 10.62 11.04
C LEU A 119 4.62 10.92 9.89
N GLN A 120 3.77 9.98 9.48
CA GLN A 120 2.73 10.20 8.47
C GLN A 120 1.68 11.20 8.96
N GLU A 121 1.22 11.12 10.20
CA GLU A 121 0.33 12.11 10.80
C GLU A 121 0.97 13.50 10.79
N GLN A 122 2.26 13.60 11.11
CA GLN A 122 3.00 14.85 11.03
C GLN A 122 3.12 15.36 9.58
N ILE A 123 3.46 14.48 8.63
CA ILE A 123 3.52 14.78 7.20
C ILE A 123 2.18 15.33 6.72
N GLU A 124 1.09 14.64 7.04
CA GLU A 124 -0.25 15.02 6.60
C GLU A 124 -0.70 16.32 7.26
N ALA A 125 -0.45 16.50 8.56
CA ALA A 125 -0.76 17.73 9.27
C ALA A 125 0.02 18.94 8.70
N LEU A 126 1.30 18.78 8.37
CA LEU A 126 2.10 19.82 7.73
C LEU A 126 1.62 20.10 6.31
N TRP A 127 1.24 19.06 5.57
CA TRP A 127 0.71 19.16 4.22
C TRP A 127 -0.58 19.98 4.19
N GLN A 128 -1.54 19.65 5.04
CA GLN A 128 -2.83 20.37 5.15
C GLN A 128 -2.67 21.83 5.58
N ARG A 129 -1.59 22.16 6.30
CA ARG A 129 -1.24 23.53 6.69
C ARG A 129 -0.48 24.30 5.61
N GLY A 130 -0.22 23.70 4.45
CA GLY A 130 0.52 24.29 3.34
C GLY A 130 2.04 24.32 3.55
N HIS A 131 2.57 23.63 4.55
CA HIS A 131 4.01 23.56 4.82
C HIS A 131 4.71 22.51 3.95
N HIS A 132 4.46 22.52 2.63
CA HIS A 132 4.88 21.46 1.72
C HIS A 132 6.41 21.27 1.68
N GLN A 133 7.18 22.35 1.73
CA GLN A 133 8.65 22.26 1.74
C GLN A 133 9.17 21.57 3.01
N GLN A 134 8.52 21.78 4.16
CA GLN A 134 8.90 21.11 5.41
C GLN A 134 8.62 19.61 5.35
N VAL A 135 7.53 19.21 4.67
CA VAL A 135 7.23 17.80 4.43
C VAL A 135 8.32 17.12 3.59
N VAL A 136 8.77 17.78 2.52
CA VAL A 136 9.85 17.26 1.66
C VAL A 136 11.14 17.07 2.46
N GLU A 137 11.54 18.05 3.27
CA GLU A 137 12.74 17.94 4.12
C GLU A 137 12.59 16.84 5.19
N LEU A 138 11.43 16.72 5.80
CA LEU A 138 11.13 15.69 6.78
C LEU A 138 11.24 14.28 6.19
N LEU A 139 10.68 14.06 5.00
CA LEU A 139 10.77 12.79 4.27
C LEU A 139 12.20 12.48 3.83
N ARG A 140 12.97 13.48 3.37
CA ARG A 140 14.38 13.31 3.04
C ARG A 140 15.20 12.91 4.27
N GLU A 141 14.92 13.50 5.42
CA GLU A 141 15.60 13.14 6.67
C GLU A 141 15.25 11.71 7.10
N ALA A 142 13.98 11.32 6.98
CA ALA A 142 13.55 9.94 7.23
C ALA A 142 14.25 8.94 6.30
N LEU A 143 14.44 9.27 5.02
CA LEU A 143 15.18 8.45 4.07
C LEU A 143 16.68 8.37 4.36
N LYS A 144 17.29 9.37 4.99
CA LYS A 144 18.70 9.25 5.43
C LYS A 144 18.84 8.23 6.55
N GLN A 145 17.85 8.16 7.44
CA GLN A 145 17.83 7.24 8.57
C GLN A 145 17.48 5.80 8.12
N GLU A 146 16.54 5.68 7.19
CA GLU A 146 16.09 4.40 6.63
C GLU A 146 16.12 4.41 5.09
N PRO A 147 17.30 4.28 4.45
CA PRO A 147 17.45 4.40 2.99
C PRO A 147 16.69 3.34 2.19
N ASP A 148 16.50 2.14 2.78
CA ASP A 148 15.84 1.01 2.14
C ASP A 148 14.30 1.05 2.30
N ARG A 149 13.75 2.09 2.94
CA ARG A 149 12.32 2.18 3.24
C ARG A 149 11.54 2.71 2.03
N VAL A 150 11.12 1.78 1.19
CA VAL A 150 10.33 2.02 -0.04
C VAL A 150 9.15 2.97 0.20
N GLU A 151 8.43 2.84 1.31
CA GLU A 151 7.28 3.68 1.66
C GLU A 151 7.62 5.18 1.70
N TRP A 152 8.78 5.55 2.26
CA TRP A 152 9.24 6.94 2.30
C TRP A 152 9.65 7.45 0.93
N THR A 153 10.29 6.61 0.13
CA THR A 153 10.65 6.95 -1.26
C THR A 153 9.40 7.24 -2.09
N VAL A 154 8.39 6.37 -1.99
CA VAL A 154 7.14 6.50 -2.73
C VAL A 154 6.31 7.69 -2.23
N THR A 155 6.23 7.88 -0.91
CA THR A 155 5.54 9.05 -0.31
C THR A 155 6.21 10.35 -0.74
N LEU A 156 7.54 10.42 -0.71
CA LEU A 156 8.29 11.59 -1.18
C LEU A 156 8.03 11.85 -2.66
N ALA A 157 8.11 10.82 -3.51
CA ALA A 157 7.82 10.95 -4.93
C ALA A 157 6.39 11.46 -5.19
N GLU A 158 5.40 10.97 -4.45
CA GLU A 158 4.02 11.46 -4.54
C GLU A 158 3.93 12.95 -4.19
N LYS A 159 4.51 13.36 -3.05
CA LYS A 159 4.50 14.77 -2.62
C LYS A 159 5.25 15.67 -3.61
N LEU A 160 6.37 15.23 -4.17
CA LEU A 160 7.10 15.94 -5.22
C LEU A 160 6.24 16.12 -6.49
N LEU A 161 5.48 15.10 -6.91
CA LEU A 161 4.56 15.21 -8.04
C LEU A 161 3.44 16.23 -7.79
N GLN A 162 2.96 16.34 -6.55
CA GLN A 162 1.97 17.35 -6.17
C GLN A 162 2.56 18.79 -6.15
N LEU A 163 3.90 18.91 -6.13
CA LEU A 163 4.64 20.17 -6.23
C LEU A 163 5.21 20.44 -7.62
N ASP A 164 4.74 19.72 -8.65
CA ASP A 164 5.22 19.79 -10.03
C ASP A 164 6.72 19.46 -10.20
N GLN A 165 7.32 18.75 -9.24
CA GLN A 165 8.73 18.32 -9.25
C GLN A 165 8.89 16.91 -9.84
N GLY A 166 8.39 16.72 -11.07
CA GLY A 166 8.28 15.41 -11.71
C GLY A 166 9.61 14.69 -11.97
N GLU A 167 10.67 15.42 -12.35
CA GLU A 167 11.98 14.81 -12.65
C GLU A 167 12.67 14.23 -11.41
N GLU A 168 12.52 14.88 -10.26
CA GLU A 168 13.04 14.37 -8.99
C GLU A 168 12.24 13.14 -8.55
N ALA A 169 10.91 13.22 -8.60
CA ALA A 169 10.03 12.08 -8.30
C ALA A 169 10.35 10.86 -9.19
N ARG A 170 10.60 11.09 -10.49
CA ARG A 170 10.99 10.04 -11.43
C ARG A 170 12.28 9.36 -10.99
N THR A 171 13.30 10.14 -10.65
CA THR A 171 14.61 9.63 -10.24
C THR A 171 14.48 8.73 -9.01
N LEU A 172 13.71 9.17 -8.01
CA LEU A 172 13.44 8.40 -6.79
C LEU A 172 12.67 7.10 -7.06
N LEU A 173 11.63 7.15 -7.90
CA LEU A 173 10.87 5.94 -8.25
C LEU A 173 11.71 4.97 -9.08
N GLN A 174 12.56 5.46 -9.97
CA GLN A 174 13.42 4.63 -10.80
C GLN A 174 14.54 3.95 -10.02
N SER A 175 14.97 4.50 -8.87
CA SER A 175 15.97 3.86 -8.00
C SER A 175 15.42 2.69 -7.19
N LEU A 176 14.10 2.50 -7.12
CA LEU A 176 13.50 1.36 -6.44
C LEU A 176 13.79 0.05 -7.21
N PRO A 177 13.87 -1.10 -6.50
CA PRO A 177 13.90 -2.42 -7.12
C PRO A 177 12.70 -2.64 -8.06
N GLU A 178 12.87 -3.46 -9.09
CA GLU A 178 11.83 -3.67 -10.11
C GLU A 178 10.50 -4.16 -9.52
N GLU A 179 10.55 -5.07 -8.56
CA GLU A 179 9.35 -5.58 -7.87
C GLU A 179 8.57 -4.47 -7.17
N GLU A 180 9.26 -3.52 -6.55
CA GLU A 180 8.66 -2.39 -5.84
C GLU A 180 8.15 -1.32 -6.79
N ARG A 181 8.83 -1.09 -7.92
CA ARG A 181 8.35 -0.18 -8.98
C ARG A 181 7.05 -0.65 -9.61
N ASN A 182 6.88 -1.97 -9.73
CA ASN A 182 5.69 -2.59 -10.31
C ASN A 182 4.54 -2.72 -9.29
N ARG A 183 4.78 -2.38 -8.02
CA ARG A 183 3.76 -2.40 -6.97
C ARG A 183 3.06 -1.05 -6.87
N GLN A 184 1.76 -1.06 -6.59
CA GLN A 184 1.04 0.16 -6.23
C GLN A 184 1.48 0.66 -4.84
N PRO A 185 1.61 1.97 -4.62
CA PRO A 185 1.26 3.06 -5.55
C PRO A 185 2.39 3.50 -6.51
N ALA A 186 3.60 2.95 -6.42
CA ALA A 186 4.74 3.36 -7.24
C ALA A 186 4.49 3.22 -8.75
N SER A 187 3.88 2.11 -9.18
CA SER A 187 3.51 1.87 -10.58
C SER A 187 2.57 2.97 -11.13
N GLY A 188 1.59 3.40 -10.34
CA GLY A 188 0.67 4.48 -10.68
C GLY A 188 1.35 5.85 -10.81
N LEU A 189 2.30 6.17 -9.92
CA LEU A 189 3.06 7.41 -10.02
C LEU A 189 3.95 7.45 -11.28
N LEU A 190 4.60 6.34 -11.59
CA LEU A 190 5.38 6.18 -12.83
C LEU A 190 4.48 6.29 -14.07
N ALA A 191 3.29 5.71 -14.06
CA ALA A 191 2.31 5.86 -15.14
C ALA A 191 1.88 7.32 -15.33
N ARG A 192 1.65 8.06 -14.23
CA ARG A 192 1.31 9.49 -14.32
C ARG A 192 2.43 10.31 -14.94
N LEU A 193 3.68 10.04 -14.58
CA LEU A 193 4.87 10.64 -15.19
C LEU A 193 4.96 10.31 -16.70
N GLN A 194 4.68 9.06 -17.07
CA GLN A 194 4.64 8.64 -18.46
C GLN A 194 3.60 9.45 -19.27
N PHE A 195 2.39 9.67 -18.72
CA PHE A 195 1.38 10.52 -19.37
C PHE A 195 1.81 11.98 -19.45
N ALA A 196 2.53 12.50 -18.44
CA ALA A 196 3.12 13.83 -18.51
C ALA A 196 4.08 13.96 -19.69
N ASP A 197 4.95 12.96 -19.91
CA ASP A 197 5.86 12.92 -21.06
C ASP A 197 5.10 12.87 -22.39
N MET A 198 4.04 12.06 -22.47
CA MET A 198 3.21 11.97 -23.68
C MET A 198 2.49 13.29 -24.03
N ALA A 199 2.19 14.10 -23.02
CA ALA A 199 1.52 15.39 -23.19
C ALA A 199 2.51 16.54 -23.42
N GLN A 200 3.82 16.36 -23.17
CA GLN A 200 4.81 17.39 -23.48
C GLN A 200 4.84 17.68 -24.99
N GLY A 201 4.76 18.96 -25.34
CA GLY A 201 4.73 19.41 -26.74
C GLY A 201 3.44 19.05 -27.50
N ALA A 202 2.50 18.31 -26.91
CA ALA A 202 1.21 18.02 -27.52
C ALA A 202 0.31 19.28 -27.55
N PRO A 203 -0.58 19.43 -28.54
CA PRO A 203 -1.58 20.49 -28.54
C PRO A 203 -2.46 20.46 -27.28
N ASP A 204 -3.23 21.52 -27.08
CA ASP A 204 -4.24 21.53 -26.02
C ASP A 204 -5.36 20.51 -26.28
N ARG A 205 -6.16 20.26 -25.25
CA ARG A 205 -7.25 19.28 -25.31
C ARG A 205 -8.25 19.61 -26.42
N ALA A 206 -8.62 20.88 -26.60
CA ALA A 206 -9.62 21.29 -27.59
C ALA A 206 -9.14 21.09 -29.03
N ALA A 207 -7.88 21.39 -29.31
CA ALA A 207 -7.26 21.14 -30.61
C ALA A 207 -7.18 19.64 -30.91
N LEU A 208 -6.80 18.82 -29.92
CA LEU A 208 -6.75 17.36 -30.06
C LEU A 208 -8.14 16.75 -30.28
N GLU A 209 -9.16 17.20 -29.55
CA GLU A 209 -10.55 16.77 -29.77
C GLU A 209 -11.05 17.10 -31.18
N THR A 210 -10.69 18.29 -31.68
CA THR A 210 -11.02 18.70 -33.06
C THR A 210 -10.32 17.81 -34.07
N LYS A 211 -9.03 17.51 -33.84
CA LYS A 211 -8.23 16.64 -34.72
C LYS A 211 -8.81 15.21 -34.76
N VAL A 212 -9.13 14.64 -33.60
CA VAL A 212 -9.73 13.30 -33.49
C VAL A 212 -11.13 13.25 -34.09
N ARG A 213 -11.91 14.34 -34.03
CA ARG A 213 -13.21 14.42 -34.70
C ARG A 213 -13.08 14.48 -36.22
N ALA A 214 -12.06 15.18 -36.73
CA ALA A 214 -11.79 15.28 -38.15
C ALA A 214 -11.21 13.97 -38.72
N ASP A 215 -10.34 13.30 -37.97
CA ASP A 215 -9.77 11.99 -38.30
C ASP A 215 -9.89 11.02 -37.11
N PRO A 216 -10.99 10.24 -37.04
CA PRO A 216 -11.18 9.25 -35.99
C PRO A 216 -10.18 8.10 -36.00
N SER A 217 -9.36 7.93 -37.04
CA SER A 217 -8.31 6.90 -37.13
C SER A 217 -6.92 7.38 -36.68
N ASP A 218 -6.76 8.65 -36.33
CA ASP A 218 -5.47 9.19 -35.86
C ASP A 218 -5.15 8.69 -34.43
N SER A 219 -4.56 7.50 -34.33
CA SER A 219 -4.14 6.86 -33.08
C SER A 219 -3.15 7.72 -32.28
N ALA A 220 -2.30 8.51 -32.95
CA ALA A 220 -1.35 9.40 -32.30
C ALA A 220 -2.07 10.58 -31.61
N ALA A 221 -3.02 11.22 -32.30
CA ALA A 221 -3.84 12.28 -31.71
C ALA A 221 -4.70 11.76 -30.56
N ARG A 222 -5.24 10.53 -30.67
CA ARG A 222 -5.98 9.88 -29.58
C ARG A 222 -5.10 9.61 -28.37
N ARG A 223 -3.86 9.14 -28.56
CA ARG A 223 -2.91 8.90 -27.47
C ARG A 223 -2.58 10.20 -26.74
N GLN A 224 -2.30 11.27 -27.48
CA GLN A 224 -2.04 12.59 -26.90
C GLN A 224 -3.27 13.15 -26.18
N LEU A 225 -4.47 12.97 -26.74
CA LEU A 225 -5.72 13.38 -26.10
C LEU A 225 -5.94 12.61 -24.79
N ALA A 226 -5.72 11.30 -24.80
CA ALA A 226 -5.83 10.46 -23.61
C ALA A 226 -4.87 10.94 -22.51
N ALA A 227 -3.61 11.21 -22.86
CA ALA A 227 -2.62 11.73 -21.90
C ALA A 227 -3.07 13.08 -21.30
N ARG A 228 -3.60 14.01 -22.10
CA ARG A 228 -4.17 15.27 -21.60
C ARG A 228 -5.37 15.05 -20.67
N CYS A 229 -6.24 14.07 -20.97
CA CYS A 229 -7.38 13.72 -20.12
C CYS A 229 -6.91 13.14 -18.78
N VAL A 230 -5.91 12.25 -18.75
CA VAL A 230 -5.33 11.72 -17.50
C VAL A 230 -4.79 12.85 -16.62
N LEU A 231 -4.02 13.77 -17.19
CA LEU A 231 -3.45 14.90 -16.43
C LEU A 231 -4.52 15.87 -15.92
N ALA A 232 -5.69 15.92 -16.57
CA ALA A 232 -6.84 16.69 -16.13
C ALA A 232 -7.74 15.93 -15.11
N GLY A 233 -7.42 14.67 -14.78
CA GLY A 233 -8.23 13.82 -13.91
C GLY A 233 -9.47 13.20 -14.58
N ASP A 234 -9.62 13.36 -15.90
CA ASP A 234 -10.74 12.83 -16.68
C ASP A 234 -10.39 11.41 -17.20
N TYR A 235 -10.33 10.46 -16.27
CA TYR A 235 -9.86 9.10 -16.56
C TYR A 235 -10.80 8.32 -17.47
N GLU A 236 -12.11 8.54 -17.37
CA GLU A 236 -13.10 7.88 -18.24
C GLU A 236 -12.88 8.28 -19.71
N ALA A 237 -12.71 9.58 -19.99
CA ALA A 237 -12.41 10.04 -21.35
C ALA A 237 -11.08 9.47 -21.86
N ALA A 238 -10.06 9.39 -21.00
CA ALA A 238 -8.77 8.80 -21.37
C ALA A 238 -8.89 7.31 -21.72
N LEU A 239 -9.62 6.54 -20.90
CA LEU A 239 -9.88 5.12 -21.12
C LEU A 239 -10.60 4.89 -22.45
N GLU A 240 -11.60 5.69 -22.79
CA GLU A 240 -12.30 5.60 -24.08
C GLU A 240 -11.36 5.84 -25.28
N GLN A 241 -10.44 6.80 -25.20
CA GLN A 241 -9.46 7.01 -26.27
C GLN A 241 -8.55 5.80 -26.47
N PHE A 242 -8.04 5.20 -25.39
CA PHE A 242 -7.19 4.01 -25.49
C PHE A 242 -7.95 2.75 -25.91
N MET A 243 -9.22 2.61 -25.52
CA MET A 243 -10.11 1.57 -26.03
C MET A 243 -10.30 1.69 -27.55
N GLU A 244 -10.42 2.92 -28.06
CA GLU A 244 -10.58 3.14 -29.49
C GLU A 244 -9.29 2.87 -30.28
N ILE A 245 -8.12 3.21 -29.72
CA ILE A 245 -6.83 2.78 -30.28
C ILE A 245 -6.77 1.26 -30.32
N LEU A 246 -7.09 0.57 -29.22
CA LEU A 246 -7.06 -0.89 -29.14
C LEU A 246 -8.01 -1.55 -30.17
N ARG A 247 -9.18 -0.95 -30.41
CA ARG A 247 -10.18 -1.47 -31.35
C ARG A 247 -9.76 -1.28 -32.82
N ARG A 248 -9.18 -0.13 -33.16
CA ARG A 248 -8.89 0.24 -34.56
C ARG A 248 -7.48 -0.13 -35.01
N ASP A 249 -6.51 0.05 -34.12
CA ASP A 249 -5.09 -0.07 -34.41
C ASP A 249 -4.37 -0.75 -33.23
N PRO A 250 -4.62 -2.05 -33.00
CA PRO A 250 -4.12 -2.77 -31.83
C PRO A 250 -2.59 -2.85 -31.78
N GLN A 251 -1.91 -2.74 -32.92
CA GLN A 251 -0.43 -2.81 -33.01
C GLN A 251 0.25 -1.44 -32.98
N PHE A 252 -0.52 -0.35 -32.90
CA PHE A 252 0.01 1.01 -32.83
C PHE A 252 1.06 1.16 -31.73
N GLU A 253 2.26 1.65 -32.07
CA GLU A 253 3.37 1.94 -31.15
C GLU A 253 3.56 0.87 -30.06
N GLU A 254 3.75 -0.39 -30.47
CA GLU A 254 3.92 -1.53 -29.57
C GLU A 254 2.77 -1.72 -28.57
N GLU A 255 1.53 -1.80 -29.09
CA GLU A 255 0.31 -1.96 -28.28
C GLU A 255 0.01 -0.78 -27.34
N ALA A 256 0.27 0.46 -27.78
CA ALA A 256 0.05 1.67 -27.00
C ALA A 256 -1.38 1.79 -26.45
N GLY A 257 -2.39 1.27 -27.19
CA GLY A 257 -3.77 1.14 -26.70
C GLY A 257 -3.87 0.34 -25.40
N ARG A 258 -3.39 -0.91 -25.42
CA ARG A 258 -3.41 -1.81 -24.26
C ARG A 258 -2.54 -1.30 -23.13
N LYS A 259 -1.31 -0.86 -23.42
CA LYS A 259 -0.38 -0.32 -22.43
C LYS A 259 -0.96 0.92 -21.73
N GLY A 260 -1.63 1.81 -22.47
CA GLY A 260 -2.30 2.99 -21.92
C GLY A 260 -3.44 2.65 -20.97
N LEU A 261 -4.27 1.64 -21.29
CA LEU A 261 -5.33 1.16 -20.38
C LEU A 261 -4.74 0.63 -19.07
N ILE A 262 -3.73 -0.23 -19.15
CA ILE A 262 -3.06 -0.80 -17.97
C ILE A 262 -2.46 0.32 -17.11
N ALA A 263 -1.77 1.28 -17.73
CA ALA A 263 -1.20 2.43 -17.02
C ALA A 263 -2.26 3.24 -16.26
N ILE A 264 -3.46 3.44 -16.84
CA ILE A 264 -4.57 4.11 -16.12
C ILE A 264 -5.10 3.24 -14.97
N PHE A 265 -5.14 1.91 -15.13
CA PHE A 265 -5.54 1.01 -14.04
C PHE A 265 -4.57 1.06 -12.86
N GLU A 266 -3.27 1.18 -13.13
CA GLU A 266 -2.24 1.37 -12.09
C GLU A 266 -2.40 2.70 -11.34
N ILE A 267 -2.87 3.76 -12.02
CA ILE A 267 -3.16 5.06 -11.39
C ILE A 267 -4.41 4.98 -10.48
N LEU A 268 -5.49 4.34 -10.97
CA LEU A 268 -6.78 4.33 -10.29
C LEU A 268 -6.87 3.31 -9.15
N GLY A 269 -6.13 2.21 -9.23
CA GLY A 269 -6.29 1.10 -8.28
C GLY A 269 -7.18 -0.01 -8.81
N ASN A 270 -6.92 -1.25 -8.36
CA ASN A 270 -7.63 -2.44 -8.83
C ASN A 270 -9.12 -2.48 -8.46
N GLU A 271 -9.53 -1.76 -7.41
CA GLU A 271 -10.90 -1.75 -6.90
C GLU A 271 -11.76 -0.63 -7.51
N ASP A 272 -11.19 0.24 -8.33
CA ASP A 272 -11.91 1.36 -8.92
C ASP A 272 -13.01 0.86 -9.90
N PRO A 273 -14.25 1.39 -9.83
CA PRO A 273 -15.35 0.97 -10.69
C PRO A 273 -15.08 1.10 -12.20
N LEU A 274 -14.32 2.12 -12.62
CA LEU A 274 -13.89 2.27 -14.00
C LEU A 274 -12.94 1.15 -14.38
N VAL A 275 -11.97 0.82 -13.53
CA VAL A 275 -11.02 -0.27 -13.78
C VAL A 275 -11.76 -1.60 -13.96
N ILE A 276 -12.70 -1.92 -13.08
CA ILE A 276 -13.51 -3.15 -13.19
C ILE A 276 -14.29 -3.19 -14.52
N THR A 277 -14.86 -2.06 -14.93
CA THR A 277 -15.65 -1.95 -16.16
C THR A 277 -14.79 -2.08 -17.41
N TYR A 278 -13.72 -1.30 -17.51
CA TYR A 278 -12.86 -1.23 -18.68
C TYR A 278 -11.94 -2.45 -18.80
N ARG A 279 -11.52 -3.09 -17.71
CA ARG A 279 -10.77 -4.35 -17.75
C ARG A 279 -11.57 -5.46 -18.42
N ARG A 280 -12.87 -5.55 -18.11
CA ARG A 280 -13.80 -6.49 -18.78
C ARG A 280 -14.00 -6.17 -20.25
N ARG A 281 -14.18 -4.89 -20.61
CA ARG A 281 -14.30 -4.46 -22.02
C ARG A 281 -13.02 -4.73 -22.81
N MET A 282 -11.85 -4.45 -22.23
CA MET A 282 -10.55 -4.72 -22.82
C MET A 282 -10.37 -6.22 -23.10
N PHE A 283 -10.72 -7.07 -22.13
CA PHE A 283 -10.64 -8.53 -22.31
C PHE A 283 -11.50 -9.02 -23.48
N SER A 284 -12.73 -8.50 -23.62
CA SER A 284 -13.64 -8.87 -24.72
C SER A 284 -13.19 -8.40 -26.12
N LEU A 285 -12.23 -7.48 -26.22
CA LEU A 285 -11.65 -7.07 -27.50
C LEU A 285 -10.39 -7.87 -27.86
N LEU A 286 -9.73 -8.48 -26.88
CA LEU A 286 -8.49 -9.24 -27.05
C LEU A 286 -8.73 -10.74 -27.29
N TYR A 287 -9.88 -11.25 -26.85
CA TYR A 287 -10.27 -12.67 -26.90
C TYR A 287 -11.70 -12.82 -27.42
#